data_AF-A0A3A8PNH7-F1
#
_entry.id   AF-A0A3A8PNH7-F1
#
_cell.length_a   1.000
_cell.length_b   1.000
_cell.length_c   1.000
_cell.angle_alpha   90.00
_cell.angle_beta   90.00
_cell.angle_gamma   90.00
#
_symmetry.space_group_name_H-M   'P 1'
#
loop_
_entity.id
_entity.type
_entity.pdbx_description
1 polymer ?
#
loop_
_entity_poly.entity_id
_entity_poly.type
_entity_poly.pdbx_seq_one_letter_code
_entity_poly.pdbx_strand_id
1 'polypeptide(L)'
;MAPPELSLEEALTRLEALVREPVRRKLAPGEVVVFETRNRRHSARSSTRKSDIEVPLRYVLWVVLGILLTLPLLFFAPPALQREAPLFVLGVGLACWFVPMLRSGRLLLTSERLLWLPHLGEPQSVRLASIPDDGVQFDRSRLDVRVKGDRRLHARLVPEAWRVMLLLELHRQSPLLGAARAGVQVENVVVFAAKLGEREGCGVLRPGGVSFIPDGQEHQVLQAISGKAPPLPRFDLERVLDTLRWLPEAEFDACVARVVAATGGLFRSAEDARHVPGPPAWMWLRIQVGSQMLLGRVALAQEAAAKAVLNTWPQATE
;
A
#
# COMPACT_ATOMS: atom_id res chain seq x y z
N MET A 1 -17.51 4.03 -23.92
CA MET A 1 -18.71 3.60 -24.67
C MET A 1 -19.74 3.17 -23.65
N ALA A 2 -20.95 3.73 -23.70
CA ALA A 2 -22.06 3.27 -22.89
C ALA A 2 -22.54 1.90 -23.42
N PRO A 3 -22.95 0.96 -22.55
CA PRO A 3 -23.50 -0.31 -23.01
C PRO A 3 -24.79 -0.08 -23.81
N PRO A 4 -25.02 -0.83 -24.92
CA PRO A 4 -25.99 -0.48 -25.96
C PRO A 4 -27.48 -0.76 -25.62
N GLU A 5 -27.85 -1.00 -24.36
CA GLU A 5 -29.22 -1.45 -24.02
C GLU A 5 -29.93 -0.64 -22.92
N LEU A 6 -29.36 0.48 -22.45
CA LEU A 6 -30.03 1.33 -21.47
C LEU A 6 -30.61 2.57 -22.16
N SER A 7 -31.91 2.78 -22.02
CA SER A 7 -32.55 4.02 -22.49
C SER A 7 -31.89 5.22 -21.80
N LEU A 8 -31.76 6.35 -22.50
CA LEU A 8 -31.14 7.56 -21.97
C LEU A 8 -31.81 8.01 -20.67
N GLU A 9 -33.12 7.82 -20.57
CA GLU A 9 -33.94 8.19 -19.42
C GLU A 9 -33.63 7.30 -18.20
N GLU A 10 -33.49 5.98 -18.37
CA GLU A 10 -33.04 5.06 -17.31
C GLU A 10 -31.59 5.34 -16.89
N ALA A 11 -30.72 5.66 -17.85
CA ALA A 11 -29.34 6.04 -17.56
C ALA A 11 -29.30 7.32 -16.71
N LEU A 12 -30.13 8.32 -17.02
CA LEU A 12 -30.24 9.58 -16.29
C LEU A 12 -30.87 9.40 -14.91
N THR A 13 -31.95 8.63 -14.76
CA THR A 13 -32.57 8.35 -13.45
C THR A 13 -31.62 7.54 -12.56
N ARG A 14 -30.89 6.58 -13.11
CA ARG A 14 -29.85 5.84 -12.37
C ARG A 14 -28.70 6.75 -11.95
N LEU A 15 -28.29 7.69 -12.80
CA LEU A 15 -27.28 8.71 -12.48
C LEU A 15 -27.78 9.63 -11.36
N GLU A 16 -29.02 10.09 -11.44
CA GLU A 16 -29.63 10.96 -10.44
C GLU A 16 -29.79 10.24 -9.09
N ALA A 17 -30.19 8.98 -9.09
CA ALA A 17 -30.25 8.15 -7.88
C ALA A 17 -28.86 7.97 -7.24
N LEU A 18 -27.82 7.75 -8.04
CA LEU A 18 -26.44 7.63 -7.55
C LEU A 18 -25.88 8.98 -7.05
N VAL A 19 -26.26 10.10 -7.64
CA VAL A 19 -25.83 11.44 -7.21
C VAL A 19 -26.52 11.85 -5.90
N ARG A 20 -27.80 11.51 -5.72
CA ARG A 20 -28.57 11.88 -4.52
C ARG A 20 -28.21 11.08 -3.28
N GLU A 21 -27.60 9.91 -3.40
CA GLU A 21 -27.24 9.09 -2.22
C GLU A 21 -25.98 9.67 -1.55
N PRO A 22 -26.12 10.28 -0.35
CA PRO A 22 -25.03 10.97 0.33
C PRO A 22 -23.95 9.98 0.74
N VAL A 23 -22.69 10.34 0.52
CA VAL A 23 -21.55 9.50 0.89
C VAL A 23 -21.50 9.37 2.42
N ARG A 24 -21.83 8.18 2.92
CA ARG A 24 -21.80 7.86 4.35
C ARG A 24 -20.35 7.83 4.82
N ARG A 25 -19.96 8.82 5.61
CA ARG A 25 -18.62 8.91 6.24
C ARG A 25 -18.41 7.87 7.34
N LYS A 26 -19.50 7.45 8.01
CA LYS A 26 -19.44 6.42 9.04
C LYS A 26 -19.30 5.05 8.37
N LEU A 27 -18.48 4.21 9.01
CA LEU A 27 -18.36 2.80 8.66
C LEU A 27 -19.71 2.11 8.85
N ALA A 28 -20.06 1.23 7.92
CA ALA A 28 -21.18 0.32 8.09
C ALA A 28 -20.85 -0.69 9.22
N PRO A 29 -21.86 -1.26 9.89
CA PRO A 29 -21.63 -2.33 10.86
C PRO A 29 -20.83 -3.49 10.24
N GLY A 30 -19.68 -3.81 10.82
CA GLY A 30 -18.75 -4.85 10.32
C GLY A 30 -17.79 -4.40 9.21
N GLU A 31 -17.85 -3.15 8.75
CA GLU A 31 -16.87 -2.59 7.80
C GLU A 31 -15.56 -2.28 8.54
N VAL A 32 -14.46 -2.88 8.07
CA VAL A 32 -13.13 -2.73 8.68
C VAL A 32 -12.26 -1.83 7.81
N VAL A 33 -11.52 -0.91 8.43
CA VAL A 33 -10.51 -0.11 7.75
C VAL A 33 -9.28 -0.97 7.54
N VAL A 34 -8.98 -1.29 6.28
CA VAL A 34 -7.82 -2.06 5.87
C VAL A 34 -6.59 -1.17 5.78
N PHE A 35 -6.77 0.04 5.26
CA PHE A 35 -5.69 0.99 5.09
C PHE A 35 -6.19 2.43 5.16
N GLU A 36 -5.39 3.30 5.78
CA GLU A 36 -5.60 4.75 5.80
C GLU A 36 -4.28 5.42 5.43
N THR A 37 -4.33 6.36 4.47
CA THR A 37 -3.19 7.23 4.19
C THR A 37 -2.91 8.12 5.39
N ARG A 38 -1.80 7.90 6.10
CA ARG A 38 -1.41 8.73 7.23
C ARG A 38 -0.92 10.10 6.76
N ASN A 39 -1.51 11.17 7.30
CA ASN A 39 -0.98 12.53 7.16
C ASN A 39 0.37 12.65 7.88
N ARG A 40 1.48 12.45 7.14
CA ARG A 40 2.89 12.90 7.33
C ARG A 40 3.56 13.00 8.72
N ARG A 41 2.90 12.75 9.86
CA ARG A 41 3.42 13.02 11.22
C ARG A 41 3.65 11.79 12.09
N HIS A 42 3.20 10.60 11.69
CA HIS A 42 3.51 9.36 12.40
C HIS A 42 4.02 8.27 11.45
N SER A 43 5.25 8.49 10.97
CA SER A 43 6.10 7.42 10.44
C SER A 43 6.53 6.54 11.62
N ALA A 44 5.79 5.46 11.83
CA ALA A 44 6.31 4.34 12.60
C ALA A 44 7.36 3.66 11.73
N ARG A 45 8.60 3.67 12.23
CA ARG A 45 9.76 2.93 11.73
C ARG A 45 9.35 1.51 11.33
N SER A 46 9.23 1.24 10.03
CA SER A 46 9.31 -0.12 9.48
C SER A 46 10.16 -0.09 8.22
N SER A 47 11.32 -0.74 8.36
CA SER A 47 12.33 -1.18 7.40
C SER A 47 12.84 -0.22 6.31
N THR A 48 14.17 -0.19 6.27
CA THR A 48 15.06 0.54 5.38
C THR A 48 15.07 -0.06 3.98
N ARG A 49 14.09 0.31 3.14
CA ARG A 49 14.31 0.45 1.70
C ARG A 49 14.20 1.94 1.43
N LYS A 50 15.09 2.53 0.61
CA LYS A 50 15.04 3.96 0.25
C LYS A 50 13.61 4.28 -0.15
N SER A 51 12.85 4.86 0.78
CA SER A 51 11.55 5.38 0.47
C SER A 51 11.86 6.57 -0.40
N ASP A 52 11.64 6.41 -1.69
CA ASP A 52 11.52 7.53 -2.59
C ASP A 52 10.42 8.39 -1.97
N ILE A 53 10.84 9.39 -1.21
CA ILE A 53 10.00 10.52 -0.85
C ILE A 53 9.74 11.19 -2.19
N GLU A 54 8.75 10.68 -2.92
CA GLU A 54 8.29 11.24 -4.17
C GLU A 54 7.53 12.52 -3.83
N VAL A 55 8.23 13.56 -3.33
CA VAL A 55 7.74 14.91 -3.56
C VAL A 55 7.87 15.09 -5.06
N PRO A 56 6.77 15.29 -5.82
CA PRO A 56 6.89 15.38 -7.26
C PRO A 56 7.86 16.52 -7.57
N LEU A 57 8.90 16.23 -8.36
CA LEU A 57 9.97 17.19 -8.70
C LEU A 57 9.39 18.54 -9.15
N ARG A 58 8.22 18.52 -9.80
CA ARG A 58 7.46 19.70 -10.20
C ARG A 58 7.06 20.61 -9.04
N TYR A 59 6.68 20.10 -7.88
CA TYR A 59 6.37 20.94 -6.71
C TYR A 59 7.62 21.61 -6.16
N VAL A 60 8.72 20.87 -6.07
CA VAL A 60 10.02 21.45 -5.70
C VAL A 60 10.42 22.52 -6.72
N LEU A 61 10.23 22.25 -8.00
CA LEU A 61 10.50 23.18 -9.09
C LEU A 61 9.61 24.43 -9.01
N TRP A 62 8.31 24.31 -8.72
CA TRP A 62 7.42 25.46 -8.57
C TRP A 62 7.76 26.31 -7.34
N VAL A 63 8.18 25.68 -6.24
CA VAL A 63 8.67 26.40 -5.06
C VAL A 63 9.97 27.13 -5.39
N VAL A 64 10.94 26.45 -6.02
CA VAL A 64 12.22 27.04 -6.44
C VAL A 64 12.02 28.14 -7.46
N LEU A 65 11.15 27.95 -8.46
CA LEU A 65 10.81 28.96 -9.47
C LEU A 65 10.09 30.15 -8.84
N GLY A 66 9.19 29.92 -7.89
CA GLY A 66 8.56 30.98 -7.10
C GLY A 66 9.60 31.81 -6.35
N ILE A 67 10.58 31.16 -5.70
CA ILE A 67 11.70 31.84 -5.03
C ILE A 67 12.57 32.60 -6.05
N LEU A 68 12.92 31.99 -7.17
CA LEU A 68 13.76 32.60 -8.21
C LEU A 68 13.10 33.79 -8.91
N LEU A 69 11.79 33.75 -9.15
CA LEU A 69 11.03 34.86 -9.73
C LEU A 69 10.85 36.02 -8.76
N THR A 70 10.82 35.74 -7.46
CA THR A 70 10.63 36.75 -6.41
C THR A 70 11.93 37.39 -5.94
N LEU A 71 13.05 36.68 -6.05
CA LEU A 71 14.39 37.20 -5.71
C LEU A 71 14.75 38.51 -6.43
N PRO A 72 14.65 38.64 -7.77
CA PRO A 72 15.03 39.86 -8.48
C PRO A 72 14.09 41.04 -8.18
N LEU A 73 12.83 40.78 -7.83
CA LEU A 73 11.89 41.80 -7.35
C LEU A 73 12.35 42.43 -6.02
N LEU A 74 13.11 41.72 -5.19
CA LEU A 74 13.68 42.27 -3.96
C LEU A 74 14.92 43.14 -4.22
N PHE A 75 15.66 42.90 -5.32
CA PHE A 75 16.93 43.58 -5.61
C PHE A 75 16.85 44.68 -6.68
N PHE A 76 15.93 44.58 -7.64
CA PHE A 76 15.88 45.46 -8.82
C PHE A 76 14.55 46.21 -8.98
N ALA A 77 13.58 46.04 -8.08
CA ALA A 77 12.31 46.74 -8.19
C ALA A 77 12.46 48.24 -7.83
N PRO A 78 11.67 49.12 -8.48
CA PRO A 78 11.56 50.53 -8.09
C PRO A 78 11.12 50.67 -6.61
N PRO A 79 11.53 51.74 -5.90
CA PRO A 79 11.26 51.90 -4.46
C PRO A 79 9.76 51.92 -4.11
N ALA A 80 8.88 52.29 -5.06
CA ALA A 80 7.44 52.21 -4.91
C ALA A 80 6.91 50.75 -4.85
N LEU A 81 7.53 49.82 -5.58
CA LEU A 81 7.17 48.40 -5.62
C LEU A 81 7.89 47.57 -4.55
N GLN A 82 9.05 48.04 -4.06
CA GLN A 82 9.78 47.37 -2.97
C GLN A 82 8.97 47.24 -1.67
N ARG A 83 8.03 48.16 -1.41
CA ARG A 83 7.14 48.09 -0.23
C ARG A 83 6.12 46.95 -0.33
N GLU A 84 5.64 46.64 -1.53
CA GLU A 84 4.63 45.62 -1.78
C GLU A 84 5.24 44.26 -2.18
N ALA A 85 6.49 44.26 -2.64
CA ALA A 85 7.24 43.06 -2.99
C ALA A 85 7.20 41.97 -1.91
N PRO A 86 7.49 42.22 -0.62
CA PRO A 86 7.46 41.16 0.41
C PRO A 86 6.06 40.56 0.60
N LEU A 87 4.99 41.35 0.48
CA LEU A 87 3.61 40.85 0.54
C LEU A 87 3.29 39.97 -0.66
N PHE A 88 3.77 40.32 -1.85
CA PHE A 88 3.60 39.51 -3.05
C PHE A 88 4.39 38.18 -2.97
N VAL A 89 5.65 38.24 -2.52
CA VAL A 89 6.47 37.03 -2.29
C VAL A 89 5.80 36.12 -1.26
N LEU A 90 5.34 36.71 -0.15
CA LEU A 90 4.65 35.98 0.90
C LEU A 90 3.34 35.38 0.39
N GLY A 91 2.54 36.14 -0.37
CA GLY A 91 1.29 35.68 -0.95
C GLY A 91 1.46 34.53 -1.95
N VAL A 92 2.43 34.63 -2.87
CA VAL A 92 2.74 33.56 -3.83
C VAL A 92 3.33 32.34 -3.11
N GLY A 93 4.24 32.55 -2.16
CA GLY A 93 4.82 31.48 -1.34
C GLY A 93 3.75 30.73 -0.54
N LEU A 94 2.83 31.46 0.10
CA LEU A 94 1.68 30.88 0.78
C LEU A 94 0.79 30.15 -0.23
N ALA A 95 0.41 30.76 -1.37
CA ALA A 95 -0.45 30.11 -2.35
C ALA A 95 0.16 28.79 -2.87
N CYS A 96 1.45 28.77 -3.19
CA CYS A 96 2.18 27.57 -3.60
C CYS A 96 2.18 26.47 -2.53
N TRP A 97 2.16 26.83 -1.25
CA TRP A 97 2.11 25.88 -0.14
C TRP A 97 0.69 25.42 0.21
N PHE A 98 -0.27 26.35 0.24
CA PHE A 98 -1.64 26.11 0.68
C PHE A 98 -2.51 25.45 -0.39
N VAL A 99 -2.35 25.79 -1.68
CA VAL A 99 -3.14 25.16 -2.76
C VAL A 99 -3.00 23.63 -2.81
N PRO A 100 -1.80 23.02 -2.77
CA PRO A 100 -1.69 21.56 -2.73
C PRO A 100 -2.24 20.98 -1.42
N MET A 101 -2.09 21.68 -0.29
CA MET A 101 -2.65 21.26 0.99
C MET A 101 -4.19 21.21 0.93
N LEU A 102 -4.83 22.22 0.35
CA LEU A 102 -6.29 22.28 0.18
C LEU A 102 -6.83 21.23 -0.79
N ARG A 103 -6.03 20.83 -1.78
CA ARG A 103 -6.39 19.78 -2.76
C ARG A 103 -6.11 18.36 -2.26
N SER A 104 -5.33 18.23 -1.19
CA SER A 104 -5.04 16.94 -0.56
C SER A 104 -6.20 16.48 0.33
N GLY A 105 -6.13 15.24 0.79
CA GLY A 105 -7.17 14.62 1.59
C GLY A 105 -6.69 13.31 2.19
N ARG A 106 -7.60 12.62 2.86
CA ARG A 106 -7.36 11.28 3.40
C ARG A 106 -8.06 10.26 2.53
N LEU A 107 -7.34 9.21 2.18
CA LEU A 107 -7.88 8.07 1.47
C LEU A 107 -7.95 6.89 2.44
N LEU A 108 -9.13 6.31 2.57
CA LEU A 108 -9.40 5.15 3.40
C LEU A 108 -9.84 4.00 2.49
N LEU A 109 -9.11 2.90 2.56
CA LEU A 109 -9.52 1.63 1.98
C LEU A 109 -10.17 0.80 3.09
N THR A 110 -11.41 0.43 2.87
CA THR A 110 -12.17 -0.46 3.76
C THR A 110 -12.35 -1.82 3.12
N SER A 111 -12.90 -2.78 3.85
CA SER A 111 -13.26 -4.09 3.33
C SER A 111 -14.28 -4.06 2.18
N GLU A 112 -15.05 -2.98 2.01
CA GLU A 112 -16.13 -2.90 1.01
C GLU A 112 -15.97 -1.77 -0.01
N ARG A 113 -15.31 -0.67 0.35
CA ARG A 113 -15.23 0.55 -0.46
C ARG A 113 -13.96 1.33 -0.26
N LEU A 114 -13.62 2.09 -1.28
CA LEU A 114 -12.62 3.15 -1.23
C LEU A 114 -13.32 4.47 -0.90
N LEU A 115 -12.84 5.16 0.14
CA LEU A 115 -13.33 6.46 0.59
C LEU A 115 -12.24 7.52 0.38
N TRP A 116 -12.62 8.63 -0.23
CA TRP A 116 -11.81 9.83 -0.33
C TRP A 116 -12.46 10.95 0.48
N LEU A 117 -11.70 11.48 1.44
CA LEU A 117 -12.09 12.57 2.32
C LEU A 117 -11.18 13.77 2.03
N PRO A 118 -11.54 14.65 1.07
CA PRO A 118 -10.75 15.84 0.80
C PRO A 118 -10.79 16.80 2.01
N HIS A 119 -9.75 17.60 2.21
CA HIS A 119 -9.80 18.66 3.21
C HIS A 119 -10.85 19.72 2.85
N LEU A 120 -11.03 19.97 1.54
CA LEU A 120 -12.04 20.87 1.00
C LEU A 120 -12.87 20.16 -0.07
N GLY A 121 -14.19 20.12 0.12
CA GLY A 121 -15.16 19.54 -0.81
C GLY A 121 -15.91 18.33 -0.25
N GLU A 122 -16.65 17.66 -1.11
CA GLU A 122 -17.49 16.52 -0.73
C GLU A 122 -16.70 15.21 -0.69
N PRO A 123 -16.94 14.36 0.33
CA PRO A 123 -16.45 12.99 0.35
C PRO A 123 -16.90 12.20 -0.88
N GLN A 124 -16.03 11.32 -1.36
CA GLN A 124 -16.35 10.41 -2.47
C GLN A 124 -16.18 8.96 -2.01
N SER A 125 -17.03 8.07 -2.49
CA SER A 125 -16.96 6.63 -2.19
C SER A 125 -17.17 5.79 -3.44
N VAL A 126 -16.40 4.72 -3.58
CA VAL A 126 -16.56 3.72 -4.65
C VAL A 126 -16.49 2.33 -4.06
N ARG A 127 -17.46 1.46 -4.39
CA ARG A 127 -17.48 0.07 -3.89
C ARG A 127 -16.40 -0.76 -4.59
N LEU A 128 -15.64 -1.56 -3.84
CA LEU A 128 -14.54 -2.37 -4.39
C LEU A 128 -15.00 -3.33 -5.47
N ALA A 129 -16.11 -4.03 -5.23
CA ALA A 129 -16.70 -4.98 -6.16
C ALA A 129 -17.19 -4.34 -7.48
N SER A 130 -17.38 -3.01 -7.51
CA SER A 130 -17.83 -2.30 -8.72
C SER A 130 -16.68 -1.84 -9.63
N ILE A 131 -15.43 -1.97 -9.18
CA ILE A 131 -14.25 -1.49 -9.91
C ILE A 131 -13.84 -2.56 -10.93
N PRO A 132 -13.92 -2.27 -12.24
CA PRO A 132 -13.47 -3.19 -13.28
C PRO A 132 -11.94 -3.29 -13.29
N ASP A 133 -11.41 -4.24 -14.08
CA ASP A 133 -9.97 -4.54 -14.10
C ASP A 133 -9.08 -3.36 -14.54
N ASP A 134 -9.59 -2.48 -15.40
CA ASP A 134 -8.92 -1.25 -15.86
C ASP A 134 -9.45 0.01 -15.15
N GLY A 135 -10.24 -0.18 -14.08
CA GLY A 135 -10.94 0.88 -13.37
C GLY A 135 -10.02 1.79 -12.55
N VAL A 136 -8.79 1.35 -12.27
CA VAL A 136 -7.82 2.08 -11.43
C VAL A 136 -6.75 2.71 -12.32
N GLN A 137 -6.62 4.03 -12.25
CA GLN A 137 -5.63 4.79 -12.98
C GLN A 137 -4.81 5.65 -12.02
N PHE A 138 -3.50 5.64 -12.20
CA PHE A 138 -2.59 6.44 -11.40
C PHE A 138 -1.71 7.33 -12.26
N ASP A 139 -1.71 8.62 -11.93
CA ASP A 139 -0.83 9.61 -12.54
C ASP A 139 0.34 9.88 -11.60
N ARG A 140 1.46 9.20 -11.84
CA ARG A 140 2.71 9.38 -11.07
C ARG A 140 3.21 10.82 -11.06
N SER A 141 2.95 11.59 -12.13
CA SER A 141 3.44 12.97 -12.22
C SER A 141 2.68 13.93 -11.31
N ARG A 142 1.45 13.57 -10.92
CA ARG A 142 0.57 14.39 -10.06
C ARG A 142 0.26 13.74 -8.72
N LEU A 143 0.63 12.47 -8.54
CA LEU A 143 0.22 11.61 -7.42
C LEU A 143 -1.30 11.53 -7.29
N ASP A 144 -2.00 11.52 -8.43
CA ASP A 144 -3.46 11.44 -8.47
C ASP A 144 -3.88 9.99 -8.68
N VAL A 145 -4.84 9.53 -7.87
CA VAL A 145 -5.49 8.23 -8.04
C VAL A 145 -6.90 8.46 -8.56
N ARG A 146 -7.21 7.86 -9.70
CA ARG A 146 -8.55 7.88 -10.29
C ARG A 146 -9.11 6.48 -10.28
N VAL A 147 -10.30 6.32 -9.71
CA VAL A 147 -11.00 5.05 -9.66
C VAL A 147 -12.34 5.20 -10.34
N LYS A 148 -12.63 4.30 -11.26
CA LYS A 148 -13.91 4.17 -11.95
C LYS A 148 -14.58 2.90 -11.41
N GLY A 149 -15.73 3.04 -10.78
CA GLY A 149 -16.61 1.92 -10.44
C GLY A 149 -18.05 2.32 -10.68
N ASP A 150 -18.91 2.04 -9.70
CA ASP A 150 -20.27 2.61 -9.62
C ASP A 150 -20.28 4.14 -9.65
N ARG A 151 -19.24 4.76 -9.08
CA ARG A 151 -18.96 6.19 -9.16
C ARG A 151 -17.53 6.44 -9.63
N ARG A 152 -17.26 7.67 -10.06
CA ARG A 152 -15.89 8.13 -10.33
C ARG A 152 -15.34 8.79 -9.08
N LEU A 153 -14.19 8.32 -8.62
CA LEU A 153 -13.44 8.92 -7.52
C LEU A 153 -12.13 9.48 -8.04
N HIS A 154 -11.85 10.74 -7.71
CA HIS A 154 -10.57 11.39 -8.03
C HIS A 154 -9.92 11.88 -6.74
N ALA A 155 -9.01 11.06 -6.22
CA ALA A 155 -8.17 11.43 -5.09
C ALA A 155 -6.90 12.12 -5.61
N ARG A 156 -6.62 13.31 -5.08
CA ARG A 156 -5.53 14.16 -5.56
C ARG A 156 -4.42 14.22 -4.52
N LEU A 157 -3.17 14.22 -5.00
CA LEU A 157 -1.98 14.31 -4.13
C LEU A 157 -1.99 13.26 -3.01
N VAL A 158 -2.26 12.02 -3.38
CA VAL A 158 -2.35 10.90 -2.43
C VAL A 158 -0.93 10.46 -2.07
N PRO A 159 -0.49 10.62 -0.80
CA PRO A 159 0.77 10.05 -0.38
C PRO A 159 0.70 8.52 -0.44
N GLU A 160 1.79 7.87 -0.83
CA GLU A 160 1.83 6.40 -1.02
C GLU A 160 0.76 5.91 -2.02
N ALA A 161 0.42 6.70 -3.04
CA ALA A 161 -0.59 6.36 -4.04
C ALA A 161 -0.35 4.98 -4.69
N TRP A 162 0.91 4.62 -4.93
CA TRP A 162 1.28 3.29 -5.45
C TRP A 162 0.87 2.16 -4.49
N ARG A 163 1.00 2.38 -3.17
CA ARG A 163 0.61 1.41 -2.14
C ARG A 163 -0.90 1.27 -2.10
N VAL A 164 -1.61 2.37 -2.22
CA VAL A 164 -3.07 2.38 -2.34
C VAL A 164 -3.51 1.56 -3.55
N MET A 165 -2.86 1.74 -4.71
CA MET A 165 -3.19 0.94 -5.89
C MET A 165 -2.98 -0.55 -5.66
N LEU A 166 -1.83 -0.93 -5.09
CA LEU A 166 -1.52 -2.33 -4.82
C LEU A 166 -2.56 -2.96 -3.89
N LEU A 167 -2.87 -2.29 -2.77
CA LEU A 167 -3.88 -2.78 -1.83
C LEU A 167 -5.27 -2.80 -2.45
N LEU A 168 -5.62 -1.81 -3.26
CA LEU A 168 -6.89 -1.76 -3.97
C LEU A 168 -7.03 -2.93 -4.96
N GLU A 169 -5.95 -3.24 -5.68
CA GLU A 169 -5.88 -4.35 -6.63
C GLU A 169 -6.01 -5.71 -5.92
N LEU A 170 -5.33 -5.87 -4.78
CA LEU A 170 -5.41 -7.08 -3.97
C LEU A 170 -6.81 -7.25 -3.36
N HIS A 171 -7.37 -6.22 -2.73
CA HIS A 171 -8.64 -6.31 -2.01
C HIS A 171 -9.89 -6.25 -2.90
N ARG A 172 -9.76 -5.92 -4.19
CA ARG A 172 -10.88 -6.03 -5.14
C ARG A 172 -11.01 -7.44 -5.75
N GLN A 173 -9.99 -8.29 -5.60
CA GLN A 173 -9.93 -9.62 -6.20
C GLN A 173 -10.07 -10.72 -5.14
N SER A 174 -10.63 -11.86 -5.54
CA SER A 174 -10.54 -13.07 -4.73
C SER A 174 -9.07 -13.50 -4.61
N PRO A 175 -8.62 -14.02 -3.45
CA PRO A 175 -9.43 -14.37 -2.26
C PRO A 175 -9.61 -13.22 -1.24
N LEU A 176 -8.97 -12.07 -1.42
CA LEU A 176 -8.95 -10.99 -0.43
C LEU A 176 -10.20 -10.10 -0.40
N LEU A 177 -11.07 -10.21 -1.41
CA LEU A 177 -12.33 -9.49 -1.48
C LEU A 177 -13.22 -9.85 -0.28
N GLY A 178 -13.43 -8.88 0.62
CA GLY A 178 -14.23 -9.06 1.83
C GLY A 178 -13.55 -9.84 2.96
N ALA A 179 -12.33 -10.35 2.76
CA ALA A 179 -11.61 -11.13 3.79
C ALA A 179 -11.43 -10.35 5.10
N ALA A 180 -11.11 -9.06 5.00
CA ALA A 180 -10.97 -8.19 6.17
C ALA A 180 -12.26 -8.04 7.01
N ARG A 181 -13.46 -8.26 6.42
CA ARG A 181 -14.74 -8.22 7.14
C ARG A 181 -14.91 -9.41 8.07
N ALA A 182 -14.31 -10.56 7.75
CA ALA A 182 -14.38 -11.74 8.60
C ALA A 182 -13.68 -11.50 9.95
N GLY A 183 -12.82 -10.49 10.06
CA GLY A 183 -12.08 -10.17 11.28
C GLY A 183 -11.06 -11.23 11.67
N VAL A 184 -10.86 -12.25 10.81
CA VAL A 184 -9.86 -13.30 11.00
C VAL A 184 -8.54 -12.74 10.50
N GLN A 185 -7.61 -12.51 11.43
CA GLN A 185 -6.24 -12.14 11.10
C GLN A 185 -5.30 -13.23 11.62
N VAL A 186 -4.47 -13.79 10.75
CA VAL A 186 -3.48 -14.79 11.18
C VAL A 186 -2.39 -14.09 12.00
N GLU A 187 -2.41 -14.33 13.31
CA GLU A 187 -1.49 -13.67 14.26
C GLU A 187 -0.08 -14.29 14.23
N ASN A 188 0.02 -15.61 14.07
CA ASN A 188 1.27 -16.38 14.11
C ASN A 188 1.98 -16.43 12.74
N VAL A 189 2.03 -15.31 12.04
CA VAL A 189 2.73 -15.17 10.75
C VAL A 189 3.69 -14.01 10.83
N VAL A 190 4.95 -14.26 10.48
CA VAL A 190 5.97 -13.21 10.39
C VAL A 190 6.52 -13.16 8.97
N VAL A 191 6.43 -11.98 8.37
CA VAL A 191 6.93 -11.69 7.03
C VAL A 191 8.12 -10.75 7.15
N PHE A 192 9.25 -11.07 6.52
CA PHE A 192 10.49 -10.32 6.69
C PHE A 192 11.39 -10.38 5.45
N ALA A 193 12.20 -9.35 5.20
CA ALA A 193 13.29 -9.41 4.23
C ALA A 193 14.24 -10.55 4.57
N ALA A 194 14.54 -11.41 3.59
CA ALA A 194 15.40 -12.57 3.77
C ALA A 194 16.42 -12.73 2.63
N LYS A 195 17.55 -13.36 2.95
CA LYS A 195 18.56 -13.80 2.00
C LYS A 195 18.80 -15.28 2.18
N LEU A 196 18.73 -16.06 1.10
CA LEU A 196 19.00 -17.50 1.07
C LEU A 196 20.20 -17.76 0.16
N GLY A 197 21.37 -18.05 0.74
CA GLY A 197 22.62 -18.08 -0.02
C GLY A 197 22.92 -16.70 -0.61
N GLU A 198 23.02 -16.57 -1.93
CA GLU A 198 23.19 -15.28 -2.62
C GLU A 198 21.86 -14.62 -3.07
N ARG A 199 20.73 -15.31 -2.93
CA ARG A 199 19.44 -14.82 -3.42
C ARG A 199 18.76 -13.96 -2.36
N GLU A 200 18.38 -12.74 -2.73
CA GLU A 200 17.53 -11.87 -1.92
C GLU A 200 16.05 -12.17 -2.18
N GLY A 201 15.21 -11.90 -1.18
CA GLY A 201 13.77 -12.16 -1.25
C GLY A 201 13.05 -11.86 0.07
N CYS A 202 11.91 -12.52 0.24
CA CYS A 202 11.07 -12.42 1.42
C CYS A 202 10.89 -13.80 2.09
N GLY A 203 11.01 -13.83 3.41
CA GLY A 203 10.72 -14.98 4.25
C GLY A 203 9.34 -14.87 4.86
N VAL A 204 8.59 -15.97 4.87
CA VAL A 204 7.34 -16.13 5.62
C VAL A 204 7.56 -17.22 6.66
N LEU A 205 7.56 -16.85 7.93
CA LEU A 205 7.72 -17.75 9.07
C LEU A 205 6.37 -18.05 9.71
N ARG A 206 6.13 -19.34 9.95
CA ARG A 206 4.90 -19.91 10.49
C ARG A 206 5.17 -21.07 11.45
N PRO A 207 4.20 -21.48 12.29
CA PRO A 207 4.32 -22.66 13.14
C PRO A 207 4.67 -23.93 12.34
N GLY A 208 4.10 -24.10 11.14
CA GLY A 208 4.37 -25.26 10.29
C GLY A 208 5.70 -25.23 9.53
N GLY A 209 6.44 -24.11 9.51
CA GLY A 209 7.69 -24.00 8.77
C GLY A 209 8.01 -22.61 8.23
N VAL A 210 9.00 -22.55 7.33
CA VAL A 210 9.44 -21.32 6.67
C VAL A 210 9.35 -21.43 5.16
N SER A 211 8.84 -20.38 4.54
CA SER A 211 8.85 -20.19 3.08
C SER A 211 9.79 -19.06 2.71
N PHE A 212 10.54 -19.23 1.62
CA PHE A 212 11.36 -18.21 0.98
C PHE A 212 10.85 -17.94 -0.43
N ILE A 213 10.60 -16.66 -0.73
CA ILE A 213 10.12 -16.21 -2.04
C ILE A 213 11.17 -15.23 -2.58
N PRO A 214 11.80 -15.52 -3.74
CA PRO A 214 12.86 -14.67 -4.29
C PRO A 214 12.32 -13.33 -4.80
N ASP A 215 13.15 -12.28 -4.70
CA ASP A 215 12.86 -10.98 -5.31
C ASP A 215 12.94 -11.06 -6.85
N GLY A 216 12.32 -10.09 -7.55
CA GLY A 216 12.33 -10.01 -9.01
C GLY A 216 11.28 -10.86 -9.73
N GLN A 217 10.40 -11.53 -8.98
CA GLN A 217 9.27 -12.32 -9.50
C GLN A 217 7.90 -11.72 -9.14
N GLU A 218 7.83 -10.39 -9.00
CA GLU A 218 6.65 -9.67 -8.51
C GLU A 218 5.37 -9.99 -9.32
N HIS A 219 5.47 -10.06 -10.64
CA HIS A 219 4.32 -10.42 -11.49
C HIS A 219 3.82 -11.84 -11.24
N GLN A 220 4.73 -12.80 -11.03
CA GLN A 220 4.38 -14.19 -10.74
C GLN A 220 3.72 -14.32 -9.37
N VAL A 221 4.17 -13.53 -8.39
CA VAL A 221 3.55 -13.47 -7.05
C VAL A 221 2.10 -13.02 -7.15
N LEU A 222 1.82 -11.89 -7.83
CA LEU A 222 0.45 -11.40 -7.95
C LEU A 222 -0.43 -12.38 -8.73
N GLN A 223 0.11 -12.95 -9.82
CA GLN A 223 -0.59 -13.96 -10.60
C GLN A 223 -0.94 -15.21 -9.77
N ALA A 224 -0.05 -15.64 -8.88
CA ALA A 224 -0.30 -16.79 -8.01
C ALA A 224 -1.33 -16.50 -6.89
N ILE A 225 -1.39 -15.25 -6.42
CA ILE A 225 -2.33 -14.81 -5.38
C ILE A 225 -3.73 -14.61 -5.97
N SER A 226 -3.85 -13.80 -7.02
CA SER A 226 -5.15 -13.37 -7.53
C SER A 226 -5.60 -14.04 -8.82
N GLY A 227 -4.76 -14.92 -9.38
CA GLY A 227 -5.01 -15.58 -10.66
C GLY A 227 -4.80 -14.68 -11.88
N LYS A 228 -4.49 -13.38 -11.67
CA LYS A 228 -4.28 -12.40 -12.73
C LYS A 228 -2.94 -11.70 -12.54
N ALA A 229 -2.31 -11.30 -13.65
CA ALA A 229 -1.10 -10.50 -13.63
C ALA A 229 -1.47 -9.02 -13.85
N PRO A 230 -1.83 -8.26 -12.80
CA PRO A 230 -2.16 -6.86 -12.98
C PRO A 230 -0.91 -6.09 -13.44
N PRO A 231 -1.07 -5.05 -14.28
CA PRO A 231 0.02 -4.22 -14.75
C PRO A 231 0.44 -3.23 -13.65
N LEU A 232 0.81 -3.74 -12.48
CA LEU A 232 1.36 -2.94 -11.40
C LEU A 232 2.88 -2.82 -11.56
N PRO A 233 3.46 -1.64 -11.27
CA PRO A 233 4.91 -1.49 -11.17
C PRO A 233 5.46 -2.37 -10.04
N ARG A 234 6.79 -2.53 -10.00
CA ARG A 234 7.49 -3.21 -8.89
C ARG A 234 6.94 -2.75 -7.54
N PHE A 235 6.64 -3.71 -6.68
CA PHE A 235 6.02 -3.48 -5.38
C PHE A 235 6.81 -4.16 -4.27
N ASP A 236 6.46 -3.79 -3.03
CA ASP A 236 7.04 -4.34 -1.82
C ASP A 236 6.42 -5.70 -1.49
N LEU A 237 7.15 -6.79 -1.77
CA LEU A 237 6.71 -8.17 -1.57
C LEU A 237 6.30 -8.46 -0.12
N GLU A 238 7.04 -7.91 0.85
CA GLU A 238 6.73 -8.08 2.28
C GLU A 238 5.31 -7.60 2.60
N ARG A 239 4.90 -6.46 2.01
CA ARG A 239 3.57 -5.88 2.25
C ARG A 239 2.46 -6.67 1.59
N VAL A 240 2.71 -7.23 0.40
CA VAL A 240 1.72 -8.10 -0.26
C VAL A 240 1.46 -9.33 0.58
N LEU A 241 2.53 -9.97 1.07
CA LEU A 241 2.42 -11.17 1.89
C LEU A 241 1.83 -10.86 3.28
N ASP A 242 2.15 -9.72 3.89
CA ASP A 242 1.51 -9.28 5.14
C ASP A 242 0.01 -8.99 4.94
N THR A 243 -0.41 -8.56 3.75
CA THR A 243 -1.83 -8.36 3.41
C THR A 243 -2.60 -9.69 3.36
N LEU A 244 -1.94 -10.79 3.00
CA LEU A 244 -2.58 -12.11 3.00
C LEU A 244 -3.04 -12.55 4.39
N ARG A 245 -2.54 -11.95 5.47
CA ARG A 245 -2.92 -12.29 6.85
C ARG A 245 -4.40 -12.07 7.16
N TRP A 246 -5.12 -11.31 6.33
CA TRP A 246 -6.58 -11.18 6.42
C TRP A 246 -7.35 -12.42 5.95
N LEU A 247 -6.67 -13.39 5.34
CA LEU A 247 -7.26 -14.66 4.95
C LEU A 247 -7.33 -15.64 6.13
N PRO A 248 -8.28 -16.58 6.12
CA PRO A 248 -8.24 -17.75 7.01
C PRO A 248 -6.92 -18.52 6.87
N GLU A 249 -6.49 -19.19 7.93
CA GLU A 249 -5.17 -19.84 7.99
C GLU A 249 -4.94 -20.84 6.83
N ALA A 250 -5.93 -21.67 6.51
CA ALA A 250 -5.84 -22.65 5.43
C ALA A 250 -5.70 -21.98 4.04
N GLU A 251 -6.41 -20.86 3.82
CA GLU A 251 -6.33 -20.10 2.57
C GLU A 251 -5.02 -19.33 2.46
N PHE A 252 -4.53 -18.80 3.58
CA PHE A 252 -3.20 -18.19 3.65
C PHE A 252 -2.13 -19.19 3.22
N ASP A 253 -2.15 -20.41 3.76
CA ASP A 253 -1.18 -21.46 3.43
C ASP A 253 -1.26 -21.88 1.97
N ALA A 254 -2.48 -22.10 1.47
CA ALA A 254 -2.67 -22.40 0.06
C ALA A 254 -2.13 -21.28 -0.84
N CYS A 255 -2.36 -20.01 -0.48
CA CYS A 255 -1.83 -18.87 -1.23
C CYS A 255 -0.30 -18.83 -1.20
N VAL A 256 0.32 -18.94 -0.02
CA VAL A 256 1.79 -18.92 0.11
C VAL A 256 2.41 -20.09 -0.64
N ALA A 257 1.84 -21.30 -0.53
CA ALA A 257 2.31 -22.46 -1.28
C ALA A 257 2.25 -22.25 -2.81
N ARG A 258 1.14 -21.66 -3.31
CA ARG A 258 1.04 -21.29 -4.74
C ARG A 258 2.10 -20.27 -5.15
N VAL A 259 2.35 -19.25 -4.33
CA VAL A 259 3.37 -18.22 -4.60
C VAL A 259 4.77 -18.85 -4.63
N VAL A 260 5.10 -19.67 -3.63
CA VAL A 260 6.38 -20.38 -3.56
C VAL A 260 6.59 -21.24 -4.81
N ALA A 261 5.57 -22.01 -5.21
CA ALA A 261 5.63 -22.83 -6.42
C ALA A 261 5.81 -21.99 -7.70
N ALA A 262 5.07 -20.89 -7.84
CA ALA A 262 5.11 -20.05 -9.04
C ALA A 262 6.44 -19.30 -9.21
N THR A 263 7.07 -18.90 -8.11
CA THR A 263 8.32 -18.11 -8.11
C THR A 263 9.60 -18.96 -8.10
N GLY A 264 9.49 -20.29 -8.03
CA GLY A 264 10.63 -21.16 -7.75
C GLY A 264 11.27 -20.86 -6.40
N GLY A 265 10.43 -20.48 -5.43
CA GLY A 265 10.79 -20.31 -4.03
C GLY A 265 11.06 -21.65 -3.34
N LEU A 266 11.20 -21.59 -2.02
CA LEU A 266 11.51 -22.77 -1.22
C LEU A 266 10.64 -22.82 0.03
N PHE A 267 10.09 -24.00 0.33
CA PHE A 267 9.41 -24.28 1.59
C PHE A 267 10.17 -25.37 2.36
N ARG A 268 10.28 -25.19 3.68
CA ARG A 268 10.68 -26.24 4.61
C ARG A 268 9.74 -26.29 5.79
N SER A 269 9.41 -27.50 6.20
CA SER A 269 8.67 -27.79 7.41
C SER A 269 9.45 -27.32 8.64
N ALA A 270 8.75 -27.15 9.77
CA ALA A 270 9.39 -26.88 11.06
C ALA A 270 10.28 -28.04 11.54
N GLU A 271 10.08 -29.27 11.04
CA GLU A 271 10.89 -30.45 11.39
C GLU A 271 12.24 -30.46 10.63
N ASP A 272 12.23 -29.99 9.38
CA ASP A 272 13.41 -29.95 8.51
C ASP A 272 14.21 -28.63 8.62
N ALA A 273 13.57 -27.58 9.13
CA ALA A 273 14.19 -26.28 9.33
C ALA A 273 14.66 -26.13 10.78
N ARG A 274 15.90 -25.67 10.96
CA ARG A 274 16.48 -25.48 12.30
C ARG A 274 16.75 -24.01 12.56
N HIS A 275 16.17 -23.48 13.63
CA HIS A 275 16.54 -22.16 14.11
C HIS A 275 17.93 -22.22 14.74
N VAL A 276 18.86 -21.43 14.21
CA VAL A 276 20.23 -21.36 14.75
C VAL A 276 20.30 -20.16 15.70
N PRO A 277 20.48 -20.38 17.02
CA PRO A 277 20.62 -19.28 17.95
C PRO A 277 21.84 -18.42 17.59
N GLY A 278 21.67 -17.10 17.65
CA GLY A 278 22.66 -16.13 17.25
C GLY A 278 22.50 -14.81 18.01
N PRO A 279 23.14 -13.72 17.57
CA PRO A 279 22.86 -12.39 18.13
C PRO A 279 21.35 -12.11 18.07
N PRO A 280 20.82 -11.21 18.92
CA PRO A 280 19.40 -11.14 19.23
C PRO A 280 18.51 -11.21 17.97
N ALA A 281 17.46 -12.03 17.99
CA ALA A 281 16.62 -12.30 16.82
C ALA A 281 16.00 -11.04 16.17
N TRP A 282 15.88 -9.93 16.91
CA TRP A 282 15.46 -8.62 16.39
C TRP A 282 16.47 -7.98 15.42
N MET A 283 17.72 -8.46 15.42
CA MET A 283 18.80 -7.98 14.57
C MET A 283 18.94 -8.88 13.33
N TRP A 284 19.00 -10.20 13.53
CA TRP A 284 19.08 -11.20 12.47
C TRP A 284 18.46 -12.53 12.89
N LEU A 285 17.48 -13.02 12.13
CA LEU A 285 16.93 -14.36 12.23
C LEU A 285 17.77 -15.31 11.36
N ARG A 286 18.23 -16.43 11.91
CA ARG A 286 19.07 -17.40 11.19
C ARG A 286 18.37 -18.75 11.21
N ILE A 287 17.90 -19.19 10.05
CA ILE A 287 17.24 -20.49 9.91
C ILE A 287 18.07 -21.33 8.94
N GLN A 288 18.54 -22.49 9.40
CA GLN A 288 19.16 -23.49 8.55
C GLN A 288 18.08 -24.26 7.80
N VAL A 289 18.24 -24.32 6.49
CA VAL A 289 17.29 -24.87 5.53
C VAL A 289 18.08 -25.85 4.65
N GLY A 290 18.21 -27.10 5.11
CA GLY A 290 19.13 -28.08 4.51
C GLY A 290 20.60 -27.62 4.61
N SER A 291 21.28 -27.51 3.47
CA SER A 291 22.68 -27.05 3.39
C SER A 291 22.83 -25.52 3.32
N GLN A 292 21.73 -24.78 3.24
CA GLN A 292 21.73 -23.33 3.10
C GLN A 292 21.26 -22.64 4.39
N MET A 293 21.71 -21.40 4.58
CA MET A 293 21.26 -20.55 5.68
C MET A 293 20.37 -19.43 5.14
N LEU A 294 19.17 -19.34 5.70
CA LEU A 294 18.24 -18.24 5.50
C LEU A 294 18.52 -17.19 6.57
N LEU A 295 18.93 -16.01 6.13
CA LEU A 295 19.20 -14.86 6.99
C LEU A 295 18.10 -13.83 6.80
N GLY A 296 17.37 -13.53 7.86
CA GLY A 296 16.24 -12.63 7.85
C GLY A 296 16.41 -11.44 8.78
N ARG A 297 15.78 -10.31 8.47
CA ARG A 297 15.67 -9.19 9.42
C ARG A 297 14.21 -8.98 9.81
N VAL A 298 13.86 -9.37 11.02
CA VAL A 298 12.50 -9.21 11.55
C VAL A 298 12.32 -7.78 12.06
N ALA A 299 11.17 -7.16 11.75
CA ALA A 299 10.83 -5.86 12.29
C ALA A 299 10.62 -5.96 13.82
N LEU A 300 11.04 -4.94 14.58
CA LEU A 300 10.90 -4.93 16.04
C LEU A 300 9.46 -5.19 16.51
N ALA A 301 8.47 -4.67 15.78
CA ALA A 301 7.05 -4.86 16.06
C ALA A 301 6.57 -6.32 15.92
N GLN A 302 7.31 -7.16 15.20
CA GLN A 302 7.01 -8.57 14.95
C GLN A 302 7.88 -9.52 15.77
N GLU A 303 8.77 -9.00 16.63
CA GLU A 303 9.70 -9.83 17.42
C GLU A 303 8.97 -10.83 18.33
N ALA A 304 7.92 -10.38 19.02
CA ALA A 304 7.14 -11.24 19.90
C ALA A 304 6.46 -12.37 19.13
N ALA A 305 5.88 -12.07 17.96
CA ALA A 305 5.28 -13.06 17.08
C ALA A 305 6.31 -14.04 16.54
N ALA A 306 7.50 -13.55 16.14
CA ALA A 306 8.58 -14.40 15.65
C ALA A 306 9.05 -15.38 16.73
N LYS A 307 9.25 -14.89 17.96
CA LYS A 307 9.60 -15.75 19.10
C LYS A 307 8.49 -16.76 19.41
N ALA A 308 7.23 -16.33 19.42
CA ALA A 308 6.10 -17.22 19.66
C ALA A 308 6.07 -18.37 18.64
N VAL A 309 6.26 -18.06 17.35
CA VAL A 309 6.34 -19.07 16.30
C VAL A 309 7.54 -20.00 16.48
N LEU A 310 8.75 -19.46 16.68
CA LEU A 310 9.96 -20.28 16.84
C LEU A 310 9.91 -21.17 18.08
N ASN A 311 9.22 -20.75 19.15
CA ASN A 311 9.02 -21.57 20.34
C ASN A 311 8.12 -22.78 20.09
N THR A 312 7.31 -22.78 19.02
CA THR A 312 6.49 -23.94 18.65
C THR A 312 7.25 -24.97 17.81
N TRP A 313 8.42 -24.61 17.28
CA TRP A 313 9.22 -25.52 16.49
C TRP A 313 9.95 -26.53 17.38
N PRO A 314 10.22 -27.75 16.87
CA PRO A 314 11.03 -28.71 17.59
C PRO A 314 12.39 -28.09 17.91
N GLN A 315 12.71 -28.00 19.21
CA GLN A 315 14.02 -27.54 19.62
C GLN A 315 15.05 -28.58 19.20
N ALA A 316 16.22 -28.13 18.78
CA ALA A 316 17.34 -29.03 18.56
C ALA A 316 17.65 -29.71 19.90
N THR A 317 17.33 -31.00 20.02
CA THR A 317 17.97 -31.86 21.00
C THR A 317 19.46 -31.84 20.69
N GLU A 318 20.25 -31.33 21.63
CA GLU A 318 21.72 -31.40 21.62
C GLU A 318 22.21 -32.85 21.43
#